data_AF-A0A0C1JFD4-F1
#
_entry.id   AF-A0A0C1JFD4-F1
#
_cell.length_a   1.000
_cell.length_b   1.000
_cell.length_c   1.000
_cell.angle_alpha   90.00
_cell.angle_beta   90.00
_cell.angle_gamma   90.00
#
_symmetry.space_group_name_H-M   'P 1'
#
loop_
_entity.id
_entity.type
_entity.pdbx_description
1 polymer ?
#
loop_
_entity_poly.entity_id
_entity_poly.type
_entity_poly.pdbx_seq_one_letter_code
_entity_poly.pdbx_strand_id
1 'polypeptide(L)'
;MPQLSEEDIEKWERRRRNIRILITALDTDPTNFATSVGISPNTLTKFVYGKTPTLSSRTLDLILPPLGLASVDQLDTDNPLTDPRIRLQKIITNLDGVEQERLAQELEVRFSDKK
;
A
#
# COMPACT_ATOMS: atom_id res chain seq x y z
N MET A 1 19.33 8.97 -16.96
CA MET A 1 18.55 8.33 -15.88
C MET A 1 19.12 6.93 -15.71
N PRO A 2 19.47 6.49 -14.50
CA PRO A 2 19.93 5.12 -14.29
C PRO A 2 18.87 4.14 -14.80
N GLN A 3 19.28 3.12 -15.55
CA GLN A 3 18.40 2.04 -15.98
C GLN A 3 18.03 1.21 -14.75
N LEU A 4 16.72 0.99 -14.56
CA LEU A 4 16.22 0.08 -13.53
C LEU A 4 16.64 -1.35 -13.88
N SER A 5 16.88 -2.17 -12.86
CA SER A 5 17.07 -3.60 -13.05
C SER A 5 15.77 -4.26 -13.50
N GLU A 6 15.84 -5.46 -14.10
CA GLU A 6 14.64 -6.22 -14.48
C GLU A 6 13.74 -6.52 -13.26
N GLU A 7 14.36 -6.83 -12.12
CA GLU A 7 13.67 -7.05 -10.85
C GLU A 7 12.91 -5.80 -10.39
N ASP A 8 13.55 -4.63 -10.47
CA ASP A 8 12.91 -3.36 -10.12
C ASP A 8 11.73 -3.05 -11.05
N ILE A 9 11.87 -3.34 -12.35
CA ILE A 9 10.79 -3.16 -13.33
C ILE A 9 9.60 -4.03 -12.95
N GLU A 10 9.81 -5.32 -12.69
CA GLU A 10 8.73 -6.24 -12.30
C GLU A 10 8.05 -5.78 -11.01
N LYS A 11 8.86 -5.36 -10.03
CA LYS A 11 8.37 -4.80 -8.76
C LYS A 11 7.47 -3.59 -8.98
N TRP A 12 7.88 -2.64 -9.81
CA TRP A 12 7.08 -1.45 -10.11
C TRP A 12 5.83 -1.74 -10.93
N GLU A 13 5.87 -2.71 -11.85
CA GLU A 13 4.69 -3.19 -12.57
C GLU A 13 3.66 -3.80 -11.60
N ARG A 14 4.12 -4.58 -10.62
CA ARG A 14 3.27 -5.14 -9.56
C ARG A 14 2.62 -4.04 -8.72
N ARG A 15 3.43 -3.08 -8.24
CA ARG A 15 2.93 -1.91 -7.49
C ARG A 15 1.90 -1.13 -8.28
N ARG A 16 2.12 -0.91 -9.59
CA ARG A 16 1.20 -0.22 -10.48
C ARG A 16 -0.15 -0.95 -10.59
N ARG A 17 -0.11 -2.27 -10.80
CA ARG A 17 -1.31 -3.12 -10.85
C ARG A 17 -2.10 -3.02 -9.55
N ASN A 18 -1.42 -3.12 -8.41
CA ASN A 18 -2.02 -3.08 -7.08
C ASN A 18 -2.63 -1.72 -6.76
N ILE A 19 -1.94 -0.62 -7.09
CA ILE A 19 -2.52 0.73 -6.97
C ILE A 19 -3.80 0.85 -7.80
N ARG A 20 -3.82 0.34 -9.04
CA ARG A 20 -5.01 0.37 -9.88
C ARG A 20 -6.17 -0.40 -9.27
N ILE A 21 -5.92 -1.63 -8.78
CA ILE A 21 -6.93 -2.46 -8.11
C ILE A 21 -7.52 -1.72 -6.90
N LEU A 22 -6.67 -1.12 -6.07
CA LEU A 22 -7.10 -0.44 -4.85
C LEU A 22 -7.91 0.83 -5.16
N ILE A 23 -7.50 1.62 -6.16
CA ILE A 23 -8.27 2.79 -6.63
C ILE A 23 -9.66 2.36 -7.12
N THR A 24 -9.73 1.30 -7.93
CA THR A 24 -11.02 0.76 -8.41
C THR A 24 -11.88 0.22 -7.27
N ALA A 25 -11.28 -0.39 -6.24
CA ALA A 25 -12.01 -0.87 -5.06
C ALA A 25 -12.59 0.26 -4.21
N LEU A 26 -12.08 1.49 -4.34
CA LEU A 26 -12.64 2.70 -3.73
C LEU A 26 -13.73 3.37 -4.59
N ASP A 27 -14.17 2.72 -5.67
CA ASP A 27 -15.17 3.24 -6.62
C ASP A 27 -14.81 4.62 -7.18
N THR A 28 -13.52 4.80 -7.51
CA THR A 28 -12.99 6.05 -8.08
C THR A 28 -11.99 5.77 -9.21
N ASP A 29 -11.49 6.82 -9.85
CA ASP A 29 -10.51 6.76 -10.93
C ASP A 29 -9.19 7.48 -10.53
N PRO A 30 -8.07 7.21 -11.24
CA PRO A 30 -6.76 7.77 -10.88
C PRO A 30 -6.71 9.31 -10.86
N THR A 31 -7.52 9.99 -11.67
CA THR A 31 -7.54 11.46 -11.75
C THR A 31 -8.25 12.05 -10.54
N ASN A 32 -9.42 11.52 -10.20
CA ASN A 32 -10.18 11.94 -9.03
C ASN A 32 -9.46 11.57 -7.73
N PHE A 33 -8.89 10.37 -7.64
CA PHE A 33 -8.09 9.95 -6.50
C PHE A 33 -6.84 10.81 -6.30
N ALA A 34 -6.11 11.14 -7.37
CA ALA A 34 -4.96 12.04 -7.27
C ALA A 34 -5.35 13.42 -6.71
N THR A 35 -6.47 13.95 -7.17
CA THR A 35 -6.99 15.25 -6.70
C THR A 35 -7.35 15.18 -5.21
N SER A 36 -8.01 14.12 -4.75
CA SER A 36 -8.43 13.97 -3.36
C SER A 36 -7.25 13.87 -2.38
N VAL A 37 -6.11 13.32 -2.82
CA VAL A 37 -4.90 13.21 -1.99
C VAL A 37 -3.90 14.36 -2.17
N GLY A 38 -4.27 15.40 -2.93
CA GLY A 38 -3.45 16.60 -3.12
C GLY A 38 -2.23 16.42 -4.02
N ILE A 39 -2.26 15.47 -4.98
CA ILE A 39 -1.22 15.31 -6.00
C ILE A 39 -1.74 15.71 -7.38
N SER A 40 -0.83 16.09 -8.29
CA SER A 40 -1.23 16.39 -9.67
C SER A 40 -1.89 15.16 -10.31
N PRO A 41 -3.08 15.28 -10.91
CA PRO A 41 -3.73 14.19 -11.64
C PRO A 41 -2.81 13.53 -12.65
N ASN A 42 -2.00 14.34 -13.33
CA ASN A 42 -1.09 13.85 -14.36
C ASN A 42 -0.02 12.90 -13.79
N THR A 43 0.42 13.10 -12.54
CA THR A 43 1.45 12.26 -11.91
C THR A 43 0.95 10.83 -11.73
N LEU A 44 -0.20 10.66 -11.08
CA LEU A 44 -0.72 9.32 -10.81
C LEU A 44 -1.26 8.66 -12.07
N THR A 45 -1.97 9.40 -12.90
CA THR A 45 -2.53 8.90 -14.17
C THR A 45 -1.42 8.39 -15.10
N LYS A 46 -0.31 9.15 -15.24
CA LYS A 46 0.84 8.68 -16.03
C LYS A 46 1.46 7.41 -15.46
N PHE A 47 1.62 7.31 -14.15
CA PHE A 47 2.16 6.10 -13.52
C PHE A 47 1.23 4.91 -13.71
N VAL A 48 -0.07 5.06 -13.41
CA VAL A 48 -1.07 4.00 -13.54
C VAL A 48 -1.14 3.50 -14.98
N TYR A 49 -1.03 4.36 -15.99
CA TYR A 49 -1.02 3.96 -17.41
C TYR A 49 0.37 3.64 -17.98
N GLY A 50 1.41 3.49 -17.15
CA GLY A 50 2.75 3.06 -17.56
C GLY A 50 3.54 4.08 -18.38
N LYS A 51 3.15 5.36 -18.35
CA LYS A 51 3.91 6.46 -18.96
C LYS A 51 5.10 6.91 -18.12
N THR A 52 5.09 6.60 -16.82
CA THR A 52 6.23 6.79 -15.92
C THR A 52 6.52 5.49 -15.18
N PRO A 53 7.81 5.09 -15.08
CA PRO A 53 8.17 3.78 -14.54
C PRO A 53 8.00 3.69 -13.01
N THR A 54 8.16 4.81 -12.30
CA THR A 54 8.21 4.86 -10.84
C THR A 54 7.40 6.03 -10.27
N LEU A 55 7.18 6.01 -8.96
CA LEU A 55 6.69 7.14 -8.17
C LEU A 55 7.75 7.58 -7.17
N SER A 56 7.74 8.87 -6.81
CA SER A 56 8.59 9.38 -5.74
C SER A 56 8.11 8.90 -4.36
N SER A 57 9.00 8.82 -3.37
CA SER A 57 8.64 8.49 -1.97
C SER A 57 7.53 9.41 -1.46
N ARG A 58 7.67 10.73 -1.68
CA ARG A 58 6.65 11.72 -1.30
C ARG A 58 5.27 11.42 -1.90
N THR A 59 5.22 10.95 -3.15
CA THR A 59 3.95 10.58 -3.78
C THR A 59 3.38 9.33 -3.14
N LEU A 60 4.22 8.33 -2.86
CA LEU A 60 3.81 7.11 -2.16
C LEU A 60 3.24 7.42 -0.78
N ASP A 61 3.92 8.26 0.01
CA ASP A 61 3.48 8.66 1.34
C ASP A 61 2.09 9.31 1.34
N LEU A 62 1.73 10.01 0.26
CA LEU A 62 0.40 10.64 0.11
C LEU A 62 -0.68 9.65 -0.33
N ILE A 63 -0.36 8.64 -1.15
CA ILE A 63 -1.37 7.73 -1.70
C ILE A 63 -1.60 6.48 -0.84
N LEU A 64 -0.61 6.02 -0.07
CA LEU A 64 -0.74 4.76 0.67
C LEU A 64 -1.83 4.81 1.76
N PRO A 65 -1.89 5.84 2.64
CA PRO A 65 -2.89 5.84 3.71
C PRO A 65 -4.34 5.87 3.19
N PRO A 66 -4.70 6.69 2.18
CA PRO A 66 -6.04 6.66 1.58
C PRO A 66 -6.39 5.33 0.89
N LEU A 67 -5.40 4.56 0.42
CA LEU A 67 -5.60 3.20 -0.09
C LEU A 67 -5.70 2.14 1.04
N GLY A 68 -5.59 2.57 2.30
CA GLY A 68 -5.61 1.70 3.47
C GLY A 68 -4.36 0.85 3.62
N LEU A 69 -3.22 1.37 3.14
CA LEU A 69 -1.89 0.76 3.26
C LEU A 69 -1.01 1.57 4.19
N ALA A 70 -0.20 0.87 4.99
CA ALA A 70 0.73 1.49 5.94
C ALA A 70 2.16 1.57 5.42
N SER A 71 2.53 0.72 4.44
CA SER A 71 3.87 0.71 3.88
C SER A 71 3.87 0.34 2.40
N VAL A 72 4.94 0.75 1.71
CA VAL A 72 5.10 0.49 0.28
C VAL A 72 5.18 -1.02 -0.02
N ASP A 73 5.75 -1.82 0.88
CA ASP A 73 5.92 -3.27 0.68
C ASP A 73 4.57 -4.01 0.58
N GLN A 74 3.48 -3.41 1.07
CA GLN A 74 2.14 -3.97 0.91
C GLN A 74 1.63 -3.91 -0.54
N LEU A 75 2.22 -3.03 -1.36
CA LEU A 75 2.01 -3.01 -2.81
C LEU A 75 2.81 -4.10 -3.54
N ASP A 76 3.72 -4.81 -2.87
CA ASP A 76 4.54 -5.87 -3.48
C ASP A 76 3.88 -7.26 -3.38
N THR A 77 2.68 -7.32 -2.79
CA THR A 77 1.84 -8.53 -2.66
C THR A 77 1.20 -8.92 -4.00
N ASP A 78 0.72 -10.17 -4.11
CA ASP A 78 0.03 -10.61 -5.34
C ASP A 78 -1.35 -9.96 -5.48
N ASN A 79 -2.05 -9.75 -4.37
CA ASN A 79 -3.33 -9.03 -4.33
C ASN A 79 -3.55 -8.37 -2.95
N PRO A 80 -3.52 -7.02 -2.87
CA PRO A 80 -3.64 -6.31 -1.60
C PRO A 80 -5.05 -6.35 -0.99
N LEU A 81 -6.09 -6.72 -1.76
CA LEU A 81 -7.46 -6.83 -1.23
C LEU A 81 -7.67 -8.10 -0.42
N THR A 82 -6.92 -9.15 -0.73
CA THR A 82 -7.05 -10.47 -0.10
C THR A 82 -5.87 -10.83 0.79
N ASP A 83 -4.87 -9.95 0.90
CA ASP A 83 -3.68 -10.20 1.71
C ASP A 83 -4.04 -10.24 3.21
N PRO A 84 -3.76 -11.37 3.90
CA PRO A 84 -4.11 -11.54 5.30
C PRO A 84 -3.33 -10.59 6.22
N ARG A 85 -2.10 -10.20 5.87
CA ARG A 85 -1.30 -9.25 6.66
C ARG A 85 -1.91 -7.86 6.62
N ILE A 86 -2.33 -7.40 5.44
CA ILE A 86 -3.02 -6.11 5.28
C ILE A 86 -4.34 -6.13 6.06
N ARG A 87 -5.10 -7.24 5.99
CA ARG A 87 -6.35 -7.39 6.74
C ARG A 87 -6.14 -7.38 8.26
N LEU A 88 -5.17 -8.13 8.76
CA LEU A 88 -4.83 -8.15 10.18
C LEU A 88 -4.37 -6.77 10.66
N GLN A 89 -3.56 -6.07 9.88
CA GLN A 89 -3.16 -4.71 10.21
C GLN A 89 -4.36 -3.77 10.34
N LYS A 90 -5.30 -3.79 9.38
CA LYS A 90 -6.52 -2.96 9.46
C LYS A 90 -7.32 -3.25 10.72
N ILE A 91 -7.42 -4.52 11.12
CA ILE A 91 -8.06 -4.90 12.39
C ILE A 91 -7.30 -4.28 13.56
N ILE A 92 -5.98 -4.45 13.64
CA ILE A 92 -5.15 -3.94 14.72
C ILE A 92 -5.21 -2.41 14.82
N THR A 93 -5.12 -1.69 13.69
CA THR A 93 -5.17 -0.22 13.67
C THR A 93 -6.52 0.34 14.13
N ASN A 94 -7.59 -0.45 14.05
CA ASN A 94 -8.93 -0.06 14.52
C ASN A 94 -9.19 -0.43 15.99
N LEU A 95 -8.30 -1.20 16.63
CA LEU A 95 -8.38 -1.46 18.07
C LEU A 95 -7.99 -0.20 18.84
N ASP A 96 -8.62 0.01 20.00
CA ASP A 96 -8.17 1.07 20.91
C ASP A 96 -6.80 0.74 21.54
N GLY A 97 -6.16 1.73 22.17
CA GLY A 97 -4.83 1.53 22.74
C GLY A 97 -4.77 0.42 23.80
N VAL A 98 -5.85 0.24 24.58
CA VAL A 98 -5.92 -0.78 25.62
C VAL A 98 -6.04 -2.17 25.00
N GLU A 99 -6.86 -2.32 23.96
CA GLU A 99 -7.02 -3.56 23.20
C GLU A 99 -5.74 -3.93 22.44
N GLN A 100 -5.01 -2.95 21.89
CA GLN A 100 -3.72 -3.18 21.25
C GLN A 100 -2.67 -3.70 22.25
N GLU A 101 -2.56 -3.08 23.42
CA GLU A 101 -1.64 -3.54 24.48
C GLU A 101 -2.00 -4.95 24.96
N ARG A 102 -3.29 -5.22 25.17
CA ARG A 102 -3.77 -6.55 25.55
C ARG A 102 -3.43 -7.60 24.49
N LEU A 103 -3.65 -7.29 23.21
CA LEU A 103 -3.31 -8.19 22.11
C LEU A 103 -1.79 -8.44 22.06
N ALA A 104 -0.98 -7.39 22.23
CA ALA A 104 0.47 -7.52 22.25
C ALA A 104 0.95 -8.47 23.37
N GLN A 105 0.40 -8.31 24.59
CA GLN A 105 0.69 -9.21 25.71
C GLN A 105 0.28 -10.65 25.42
N GLU A 106 -0.92 -10.88 24.87
CA GLU A 106 -1.35 -12.24 24.50
C GLU A 106 -0.44 -12.88 23.45
N LEU A 107 -0.03 -12.11 22.43
CA LEU A 107 0.86 -12.60 21.39
C LEU A 107 2.26 -12.92 21.96
N GLU A 108 2.78 -12.07 22.85
CA GLU A 108 4.05 -12.31 23.51
C GLU A 108 4.03 -13.58 24.36
N VAL A 109 2.99 -13.77 25.19
CA VAL A 109 2.82 -14.99 26.00
C VAL A 109 2.69 -16.25 25.14
N ARG A 110 1.97 -16.17 24.01
CA ARG A 110 1.73 -17.35 23.15
C ARG A 110 2.93 -17.72 22.27
N PHE A 111 3.81 -16.78 21.97
CA PHE A 111 4.89 -16.98 21.00
C PHE A 111 6.30 -16.74 21.56
N SER A 112 6.45 -16.48 22.87
CA SER A 112 7.74 -16.30 23.56
C SER A 112 8.69 -17.49 23.42
N ASP A 113 8.16 -18.71 23.26
CA ASP A 113 8.93 -19.96 23.21
C ASP A 113 9.35 -20.38 21.79
N LYS A 114 9.10 -19.56 20.76
CA LYS A 114 9.50 -19.84 19.37
C LYS A 114 10.86 -19.23 18.97
N LYS A 115 11.74 -18.96 19.93
CA LYS A 115 13.12 -18.51 19.65
C LYS A 115 14.08 -19.68 19.47
#